data_AF-A0A8R2D1R9-F1
#
_entry.id   AF-A0A8R2D1R9-F1
#
_cell.length_a   1.000
_cell.length_b   1.000
_cell.length_c   1.000
_cell.angle_alpha   90.00
_cell.angle_beta   90.00
_cell.angle_gamma   90.00
#
_symmetry.space_group_name_H-M   'P 1'
#
loop_
_entity.id
_entity.type
_entity.pdbx_description
1 polymer ?
#
loop_
_entity_poly.entity_id
_entity_poly.type
_entity_poly.pdbx_seq_one_letter_code
_entity_poly.pdbx_strand_id
1 'polypeptide(L)'
;MFEFFLATRNCNPGILHEVIDYFKQKLKSETSNFLHVKDVALIYDAMSIREGFWPDKSGKVYGYCDLGGIAQTDNEELAKGALSQLVLAVISVLYEAGGITVRSLTSDGTTTNLKTYELLGCSLDHTNIPSSIPHPDEPFINIHCIVDPCHLMKIFRNCMADLSLSHSGRIISFDYVKKLHEIQQIENLKFANKLSSLHIFYKNKKNSVPLAVQVLSSNVADALQFLQSYNNDFKNSTATIEFI
;
A
#
# COMPACT_ATOMS: atom_id res chain seq x y z
N MET A 1 -27.99 25.64 -12.01
CA MET A 1 -28.84 24.43 -12.02
C MET A 1 -28.06 23.20 -11.58
N PHE A 2 -26.88 22.93 -12.17
CA PHE A 2 -26.01 21.79 -11.78
C PHE A 2 -25.49 21.87 -10.32
N GLU A 3 -25.02 23.03 -9.87
CA GLU A 3 -24.55 23.20 -8.48
C GLU A 3 -25.65 23.00 -7.43
N PHE A 4 -26.89 23.39 -7.74
CA PHE A 4 -28.03 23.16 -6.85
C PHE A 4 -28.37 21.67 -6.73
N PHE A 5 -28.19 20.90 -7.81
CA PHE A 5 -28.36 19.45 -7.78
C PHE A 5 -27.25 18.75 -6.99
N LEU A 6 -26.00 19.23 -7.06
CA LEU A 6 -24.91 18.68 -6.24
C LEU A 6 -25.10 19.00 -4.75
N ALA A 7 -25.66 20.17 -4.43
CA ALA A 7 -25.92 20.58 -3.05
C ALA A 7 -26.98 19.72 -2.32
N THR A 8 -27.75 18.89 -3.03
CA THR A 8 -28.73 17.98 -2.40
C THR A 8 -28.13 16.65 -1.98
N ARG A 9 -26.87 16.36 -2.32
CA ARG A 9 -26.16 15.13 -1.94
C ARG A 9 -25.42 15.33 -0.64
N ASN A 10 -25.60 14.39 0.29
CA ASN A 10 -24.97 14.47 1.59
C ASN A 10 -23.66 13.66 1.62
N CYS A 11 -22.55 14.35 1.85
CA CYS A 11 -21.20 13.75 1.95
C CYS A 11 -20.60 13.95 3.34
N ASN A 12 -21.41 13.75 4.39
CA ASN A 12 -20.92 13.83 5.76
C ASN A 12 -19.82 12.78 6.04
N PRO A 13 -18.87 13.08 6.95
CA PRO A 13 -17.85 12.12 7.35
C PRO A 13 -18.45 10.80 7.87
N GLY A 14 -17.78 9.67 7.58
CA GLY A 14 -18.21 8.34 7.99
C GLY A 14 -18.59 7.45 6.79
N ILE A 15 -19.54 6.54 7.01
CA ILE A 15 -20.01 5.61 5.97
C ILE A 15 -21.03 6.34 5.07
N LEU A 16 -20.82 6.26 3.76
CA LEU A 16 -21.68 6.88 2.77
C LEU A 16 -22.95 6.04 2.53
N HIS A 17 -23.93 6.14 3.43
CA HIS A 17 -25.17 5.36 3.37
C HIS A 17 -25.95 5.50 2.06
N GLU A 18 -25.95 6.68 1.42
CA GLU A 18 -26.60 6.87 0.10
C GLU A 18 -26.04 5.90 -0.97
N VAL A 19 -24.74 5.63 -0.93
CA VAL A 19 -24.06 4.72 -1.87
C VAL A 19 -24.38 3.26 -1.54
N ILE A 20 -24.40 2.92 -0.25
CA ILE A 20 -24.78 1.59 0.22
C ILE A 20 -26.23 1.27 -0.16
N ASP A 21 -27.15 2.21 0.05
CA ASP A 21 -28.56 2.06 -0.30
C ASP A 21 -28.75 1.91 -1.81
N TYR A 22 -27.94 2.61 -2.61
CA TYR A 22 -27.90 2.42 -4.06
C TYR A 22 -27.52 0.98 -4.43
N PHE A 23 -26.46 0.43 -3.83
CA PHE A 23 -26.06 -0.96 -4.05
C PHE A 23 -27.17 -1.92 -3.64
N LYS A 24 -27.82 -1.67 -2.50
CA LYS A 24 -28.93 -2.47 -1.99
C LYS A 24 -30.12 -2.51 -2.92
N GLN A 25 -30.47 -1.38 -3.53
CA GLN A 25 -31.56 -1.33 -4.52
C GLN A 25 -31.18 -2.07 -5.81
N LYS A 26 -29.94 -1.90 -6.28
CA LYS A 26 -29.46 -2.54 -7.52
C LYS A 26 -29.32 -4.05 -7.42
N LEU A 27 -28.88 -4.56 -6.28
CA LEU A 27 -28.79 -6.01 -6.02
C LEU A 27 -30.18 -6.65 -5.88
N LYS A 28 -31.17 -5.91 -5.36
CA LYS A 28 -32.57 -6.36 -5.26
C LYS A 28 -33.29 -6.38 -6.61
N SER A 29 -32.94 -5.51 -7.56
CA SER A 29 -33.63 -5.41 -8.85
C SER A 29 -33.26 -6.53 -9.86
N GLU A 30 -32.66 -7.63 -9.40
CA GLU A 30 -32.32 -8.85 -10.17
C GLU A 30 -31.77 -8.60 -11.59
N THR A 31 -30.98 -7.54 -11.76
CA THR A 31 -30.33 -7.28 -13.04
C THR A 31 -29.06 -8.14 -13.09
N SER A 32 -29.02 -9.13 -13.99
CA SER A 32 -27.88 -10.06 -14.16
C SER A 32 -26.52 -9.37 -14.24
N ASN A 33 -26.51 -8.14 -14.77
CA ASN A 33 -25.33 -7.30 -14.90
C ASN A 33 -24.71 -6.85 -13.57
N PHE A 34 -25.38 -6.97 -12.41
CA PHE A 34 -24.86 -6.51 -11.12
C PHE A 34 -24.38 -7.64 -10.19
N LEU A 35 -24.50 -8.89 -10.62
CA LEU A 35 -24.09 -10.06 -9.83
C LEU A 35 -22.57 -10.10 -9.56
N HIS A 36 -21.77 -9.45 -10.42
CA HIS A 36 -20.32 -9.35 -10.27
C HIS A 36 -19.89 -8.53 -9.04
N VAL A 37 -20.79 -7.77 -8.42
CA VAL A 37 -20.50 -6.91 -7.25
C VAL A 37 -20.67 -7.66 -5.92
N LYS A 38 -20.75 -9.00 -5.95
CA LYS A 38 -20.90 -9.81 -4.74
C LYS A 38 -19.59 -10.10 -4.01
N ASP A 39 -18.47 -10.16 -4.72
CA ASP A 39 -17.16 -10.42 -4.12
C ASP A 39 -16.25 -9.24 -4.42
N VAL A 40 -15.80 -8.55 -3.36
CA VAL A 40 -15.04 -7.29 -3.50
C VAL A 40 -13.78 -7.28 -2.64
N ALA A 41 -12.83 -6.45 -3.04
CA ALA A 41 -11.69 -6.07 -2.22
C ALA A 41 -11.93 -4.68 -1.62
N LEU A 42 -11.68 -4.52 -0.33
CA LEU A 42 -11.71 -3.22 0.33
C LEU A 42 -10.28 -2.66 0.39
N ILE A 43 -10.03 -1.60 -0.38
CA ILE A 43 -8.72 -0.95 -0.47
C ILE A 43 -8.83 0.42 0.17
N TYR A 44 -7.90 0.75 1.07
CA TYR A 44 -7.87 2.05 1.73
C TYR A 44 -6.43 2.55 1.92
N ASP A 45 -6.27 3.87 1.82
CA ASP A 45 -5.02 4.58 2.06
C ASP A 45 -5.34 5.97 2.63
N ALA A 46 -4.39 6.56 3.36
CA ALA A 46 -4.51 7.89 3.91
C ALA A 46 -3.92 8.93 2.94
N MET A 47 -4.57 10.09 2.84
CA MET A 47 -4.09 11.21 2.03
C MET A 47 -3.78 12.40 2.91
N SER A 48 -2.58 12.97 2.76
CA SER A 48 -2.24 14.26 3.36
C SER A 48 -3.04 15.36 2.66
N ILE A 49 -3.87 16.06 3.42
CA ILE A 49 -4.56 17.27 2.98
C ILE A 49 -3.84 18.50 3.50
N ARG A 50 -4.00 19.63 2.82
CA ARG A 50 -3.48 20.92 3.31
C ARG A 50 -4.18 21.25 4.62
N GLU A 51 -3.46 21.80 5.59
CA GLU A 51 -4.06 22.35 6.81
C GLU A 51 -4.80 23.66 6.51
N GLY A 52 -5.96 23.82 7.14
CA GLY A 52 -6.79 24.99 6.94
C GLY A 52 -8.19 24.87 7.53
N PHE A 53 -8.97 25.93 7.31
CA PHE A 53 -10.37 26.03 7.71
C PHE A 53 -11.22 26.40 6.51
N TRP A 54 -12.34 25.70 6.36
CA TRP A 54 -13.31 25.88 5.29
C TRP A 54 -14.71 26.03 5.93
N PRO A 55 -15.26 27.25 5.97
CA PRO A 55 -16.63 27.46 6.38
C PRO A 55 -17.59 26.97 5.30
N ASP A 56 -18.65 26.29 5.70
CA ASP A 56 -19.77 26.00 4.81
C ASP A 56 -20.83 27.11 4.84
N LYS A 57 -21.81 27.00 3.94
CA LYS A 57 -22.93 27.95 3.83
C LYS A 57 -23.85 27.93 5.05
N SER A 58 -23.77 26.92 5.92
CA SER A 58 -24.53 26.81 7.17
C SER A 58 -23.81 27.49 8.35
N GLY A 59 -22.58 27.98 8.14
CA GLY A 59 -21.74 28.59 9.17
C GLY A 59 -20.91 27.57 9.97
N LYS A 60 -20.97 26.29 9.62
CA LYS A 60 -20.13 25.26 10.22
C LYS A 60 -18.74 25.32 9.59
N VAL A 61 -17.72 25.34 10.43
CA VAL A 61 -16.32 25.36 10.00
C VAL A 61 -15.77 23.95 10.03
N TYR A 62 -15.24 23.50 8.90
CA TYR A 62 -14.47 22.27 8.79
C TYR A 62 -12.99 22.64 8.75
N GLY A 63 -12.13 21.83 9.33
CA GLY A 63 -10.70 22.09 9.26
C GLY A 63 -9.86 20.92 9.75
N TYR A 64 -8.62 20.91 9.28
CA TYR A 64 -7.56 20.08 9.82
C TYR A 64 -6.45 21.06 10.20
N CYS A 65 -6.22 21.24 11.51
CA CYS A 65 -5.30 22.23 12.04
C CYS A 65 -4.51 21.60 13.19
N ASP A 66 -3.20 21.57 13.07
CA ASP A 66 -2.33 21.30 14.21
C ASP A 66 -2.37 22.52 15.13
N LEU A 67 -3.02 22.39 16.29
CA LEU A 67 -3.15 23.46 17.29
C LEU A 67 -1.88 23.64 18.16
N GLY A 68 -0.73 23.14 17.71
CA GLY A 68 0.58 23.50 18.28
C GLY A 68 0.72 23.12 19.76
N GLY A 69 0.26 21.93 20.14
CA GLY A 69 0.42 21.40 21.50
C GLY A 69 -0.52 21.99 22.57
N ILE A 70 -1.45 22.87 22.22
CA ILE A 70 -2.47 23.40 23.17
C ILE A 70 -3.61 22.39 23.36
N ALA A 71 -3.79 21.47 22.40
CA ALA A 71 -4.73 20.36 22.45
C ALA A 71 -4.12 19.12 21.78
N GLN A 72 -2.97 18.64 22.26
CA GLN A 72 -2.50 17.31 21.88
C GLN A 72 -3.20 16.26 22.74
N THR A 73 -4.30 15.72 22.22
CA THR A 73 -4.68 14.34 22.51
C THR A 73 -5.11 13.65 21.22
N ASP A 74 -4.30 13.76 20.16
CA ASP A 74 -4.29 12.75 19.12
C ASP A 74 -3.60 11.52 19.70
N ASN A 75 -4.33 10.80 20.55
CA ASN A 75 -3.85 9.55 21.09
C ASN A 75 -3.82 8.57 19.91
N GLU A 76 -2.63 8.30 19.38
CA GLU A 76 -2.40 7.44 18.20
C GLU A 76 -3.13 6.08 18.34
N GLU A 77 -3.28 5.61 19.58
CA GLU A 77 -4.04 4.42 19.97
C GLU A 77 -5.56 4.54 19.70
N LEU A 78 -6.16 5.71 19.98
CA LEU A 78 -7.56 5.99 19.65
C LEU A 78 -7.78 6.02 18.13
N ALA A 79 -6.84 6.58 17.36
CA ALA A 79 -6.92 6.63 15.90
C ALA A 79 -6.85 5.21 15.29
N LYS A 80 -5.97 4.35 15.80
CA LYS A 80 -5.84 2.94 15.38
C LYS A 80 -7.09 2.13 15.67
N GLY A 81 -7.66 2.29 16.87
CA GLY A 81 -8.90 1.64 17.26
C GLY A 81 -10.12 2.14 16.49
N ALA A 82 -10.18 3.44 16.19
CA ALA A 82 -11.25 4.00 15.36
C ALA A 82 -11.20 3.45 13.92
N LEU A 83 -10.01 3.31 13.34
CA LEU A 83 -9.84 2.75 11.99
C LEU A 83 -10.29 1.28 11.93
N SER A 84 -9.91 0.44 12.90
CA SER A 84 -10.33 -0.97 12.91
C SER A 84 -11.85 -1.11 13.04
N GLN A 85 -12.48 -0.31 13.90
CA GLN A 85 -13.94 -0.27 14.04
C GLN A 85 -14.63 0.18 12.75
N LEU A 86 -14.09 1.20 12.08
CA LEU A 86 -14.64 1.69 10.82
C LEU A 86 -14.55 0.64 9.71
N VAL A 87 -13.42 -0.07 9.61
CA VAL A 87 -13.23 -1.16 8.64
C VAL A 87 -14.28 -2.26 8.87
N LEU A 88 -14.46 -2.71 10.12
CA LEU A 88 -15.49 -3.70 10.46
C LEU A 88 -16.90 -3.22 10.13
N ALA A 89 -17.23 -1.97 10.48
CA ALA A 89 -18.53 -1.38 10.18
C ALA A 89 -18.81 -1.31 8.68
N VAL A 90 -17.81 -0.97 7.85
CA VAL A 90 -17.96 -0.96 6.39
C VAL A 90 -18.20 -2.38 5.85
N ILE A 91 -17.47 -3.38 6.35
CA ILE A 91 -17.65 -4.78 5.95
C ILE A 91 -19.08 -5.24 6.25
N SER A 92 -19.57 -5.00 7.48
CA SER A 92 -20.92 -5.39 7.88
C SER A 92 -22.00 -4.68 7.06
N VAL A 93 -21.87 -3.37 6.87
CA VAL A 93 -22.86 -2.59 6.10
C VAL A 93 -22.92 -3.02 4.63
N LEU A 94 -21.78 -3.40 4.02
CA LEU A 94 -21.75 -3.96 2.66
C LEU A 94 -22.45 -5.32 2.61
N TYR A 95 -22.21 -6.18 3.60
CA TYR A 95 -22.86 -7.49 3.68
C TYR A 95 -24.39 -7.34 3.81
N GLU A 96 -24.86 -6.47 4.70
CA GLU A 96 -26.29 -6.15 4.88
C GLU A 96 -26.96 -5.54 3.63
N ALA A 97 -26.17 -4.89 2.77
CA ALA A 97 -26.68 -4.27 1.54
C ALA A 97 -27.12 -5.29 0.49
N GLY A 98 -26.83 -6.57 0.63
CA GLY A 98 -27.31 -7.60 -0.31
C GLY A 98 -26.33 -8.75 -0.52
N GLY A 99 -25.52 -9.04 0.48
CA GLY A 99 -24.49 -10.09 0.44
C GLY A 99 -23.22 -9.68 -0.30
N ILE A 100 -22.86 -8.39 -0.30
CA ILE A 100 -21.55 -7.96 -0.80
C ILE A 100 -20.50 -8.44 0.20
N THR A 101 -19.75 -9.44 -0.22
CA THR A 101 -18.76 -10.12 0.59
C THR A 101 -17.38 -9.52 0.33
N VAL A 102 -16.80 -8.90 1.35
CA VAL A 102 -15.41 -8.43 1.29
C VAL A 102 -14.50 -9.64 1.43
N ARG A 103 -13.68 -9.91 0.39
CA ARG A 103 -12.76 -11.07 0.33
C ARG A 103 -11.34 -10.73 0.76
N SER A 104 -10.96 -9.46 0.64
CA SER A 104 -9.65 -8.99 1.07
C SER A 104 -9.66 -7.53 1.53
N LEU A 105 -8.72 -7.21 2.41
CA LEU A 105 -8.34 -5.87 2.81
C LEU A 105 -6.96 -5.57 2.20
N THR A 106 -6.82 -4.42 1.56
CA THR A 106 -5.51 -3.95 1.08
C THR A 106 -5.25 -2.54 1.57
N SER A 107 -4.08 -2.34 2.17
CA SER A 107 -3.61 -1.04 2.64
C SER A 107 -2.10 -0.94 2.49
N ASP A 108 -1.57 0.27 2.65
CA ASP A 108 -0.12 0.46 2.69
C ASP A 108 0.51 -0.09 3.99
N GLY A 109 1.84 -0.22 3.99
CA GLY A 109 2.58 -0.78 5.13
C GLY A 109 2.88 0.21 6.27
N THR A 110 2.03 1.20 6.51
CA THR A 110 2.23 2.16 7.62
C THR A 110 2.00 1.50 8.98
N THR A 111 2.64 2.04 10.03
CA THR A 111 2.50 1.55 11.41
C THR A 111 1.04 1.49 11.87
N THR A 112 0.22 2.46 11.47
CA THR A 112 -1.21 2.51 11.77
C THR A 112 -1.95 1.36 11.10
N ASN A 113 -1.78 1.16 9.79
CA ASN A 113 -2.48 0.12 9.03
C ASN A 113 -2.05 -1.30 9.46
N LEU A 114 -0.75 -1.51 9.69
CA LEU A 114 -0.24 -2.77 10.24
C LEU A 114 -0.85 -3.06 11.62
N LYS A 115 -0.96 -2.04 12.48
CA LYS A 115 -1.57 -2.20 13.81
C LYS A 115 -3.07 -2.45 13.71
N THR A 116 -3.76 -1.85 12.73
CA THR A 116 -5.16 -2.16 12.44
C THR A 116 -5.34 -3.63 12.07
N TYR A 117 -4.48 -4.20 11.22
CA TYR A 117 -4.52 -5.64 10.93
C TYR A 117 -4.32 -6.49 12.19
N GLU A 118 -3.36 -6.15 13.05
CA GLU A 118 -3.17 -6.82 14.35
C GLU A 118 -4.42 -6.76 15.24
N LEU A 119 -5.05 -5.58 15.35
CA LEU A 119 -6.27 -5.40 16.14
C LEU A 119 -7.47 -6.19 15.59
N LEU A 120 -7.51 -6.42 14.28
CA LEU A 120 -8.52 -7.26 13.64
C LEU A 120 -8.25 -8.77 13.80
N GLY A 121 -7.08 -9.15 14.34
CA GLY A 121 -6.68 -10.54 14.55
C GLY A 121 -5.78 -11.11 13.44
N CYS A 122 -5.32 -10.28 12.50
CA CYS A 122 -4.31 -10.67 11.51
C CYS A 122 -2.91 -10.43 12.07
N SER A 123 -2.02 -11.40 11.98
CA SER A 123 -0.60 -11.22 12.28
C SER A 123 0.23 -11.40 11.02
N LEU A 124 1.13 -10.46 10.77
CA LEU A 124 2.14 -10.55 9.71
C LEU A 124 3.47 -11.10 10.23
N ASP A 125 3.47 -11.78 11.38
CA ASP A 125 4.67 -12.37 11.93
C ASP A 125 5.18 -13.54 11.07
N HIS A 126 6.48 -13.53 10.79
CA HIS A 126 7.19 -14.49 9.95
C HIS A 126 7.09 -15.96 10.42
N THR A 127 6.72 -16.20 11.68
CA THR A 127 6.65 -17.55 12.27
C THR A 127 5.28 -18.21 12.11
N ASN A 128 4.21 -17.40 12.07
CA ASN A 128 2.83 -17.84 11.89
C ASN A 128 2.03 -16.65 11.38
N ILE A 129 1.66 -16.68 10.11
CA ILE A 129 0.91 -15.61 9.44
C ILE A 129 -0.56 -16.04 9.34
N PRO A 130 -1.41 -15.81 10.37
CA PRO A 130 -2.84 -15.75 10.14
C PRO A 130 -3.11 -14.51 9.30
N SER A 131 -2.97 -14.66 7.98
CA SER A 131 -3.14 -13.59 6.98
C SER A 131 -4.60 -13.29 6.70
N SER A 132 -5.51 -13.75 7.54
CA SER A 132 -6.95 -13.62 7.35
C SER A 132 -7.67 -13.45 8.67
N ILE A 133 -8.74 -12.66 8.61
CA ILE A 133 -9.67 -12.44 9.71
C ILE A 133 -11.04 -13.02 9.33
N PRO A 134 -11.83 -13.55 10.27
CA PRO A 134 -13.19 -13.95 9.99
C PRO A 134 -14.06 -12.71 9.69
N HIS A 135 -15.05 -12.86 8.82
CA HIS A 135 -16.05 -11.83 8.58
C HIS A 135 -16.83 -11.57 9.88
N PRO A 136 -17.08 -10.29 10.25
CA PRO A 136 -17.72 -9.93 11.52
C PRO A 136 -19.10 -10.58 11.71
N ASP A 137 -19.88 -10.68 10.64
CA ASP A 137 -21.24 -11.24 10.70
C ASP A 137 -21.33 -12.72 10.27
N GLU A 138 -20.28 -13.29 9.66
CA GLU A 138 -20.31 -14.62 9.05
C GLU A 138 -18.96 -15.35 9.27
N PRO A 139 -18.75 -15.97 10.43
CA PRO A 139 -17.42 -16.43 10.86
C PRO A 139 -16.74 -17.46 9.95
N PHE A 140 -17.48 -18.11 9.05
CA PHE A 140 -16.97 -19.09 8.08
C PHE A 140 -16.37 -18.43 6.83
N ILE A 141 -16.57 -17.12 6.64
CA ILE A 141 -15.98 -16.36 5.54
C ILE A 141 -14.68 -15.72 6.01
N ASN A 142 -13.59 -16.05 5.35
CA ASN A 142 -12.28 -15.45 5.62
C ASN A 142 -12.05 -14.22 4.73
N ILE A 143 -11.53 -13.16 5.35
CA ILE A 143 -11.10 -11.92 4.71
C ILE A 143 -9.59 -11.83 4.78
N HIS A 144 -8.91 -11.84 3.63
CA HIS A 144 -7.44 -11.84 3.59
C HIS A 144 -6.87 -10.43 3.72
N CYS A 145 -5.93 -10.22 4.64
CA CYS A 145 -5.23 -8.95 4.80
C CYS A 145 -3.96 -8.92 3.95
N ILE A 146 -3.84 -7.91 3.10
CA ILE A 146 -2.76 -7.76 2.12
C ILE A 146 -2.12 -6.39 2.32
N VAL A 147 -0.80 -6.34 2.31
CA VAL A 147 -0.03 -5.09 2.24
C VAL A 147 0.23 -4.77 0.78
N ASP A 148 0.03 -3.52 0.36
CA ASP A 148 0.20 -3.11 -1.03
C ASP A 148 1.58 -3.51 -1.59
N PRO A 149 1.63 -4.42 -2.58
CA PRO A 149 2.87 -4.87 -3.20
C PRO A 149 3.70 -3.72 -3.80
N CYS A 150 3.05 -2.68 -4.32
CA CYS A 150 3.75 -1.52 -4.87
C CYS A 150 4.55 -0.79 -3.79
N HIS A 151 4.03 -0.73 -2.56
CA HIS A 151 4.72 -0.18 -1.40
C HIS A 151 5.85 -1.09 -0.95
N LEU A 152 5.64 -2.40 -0.94
CA LEU A 152 6.68 -3.38 -0.63
C LEU A 152 7.89 -3.29 -1.57
N MET A 153 7.67 -3.15 -2.89
CA MET A 153 8.78 -3.00 -3.85
C MET A 153 9.63 -1.76 -3.56
N LYS A 154 9.00 -0.64 -3.19
CA LYS A 154 9.71 0.58 -2.77
C LYS A 154 10.53 0.31 -1.50
N ILE A 155 9.95 -0.40 -0.53
CA ILE A 155 10.62 -0.75 0.73
C ILE A 155 11.81 -1.67 0.46
N PHE A 156 11.67 -2.75 -0.32
CA PHE A 156 12.76 -3.66 -0.65
C PHE A 156 13.94 -2.95 -1.30
N ARG A 157 13.68 -2.08 -2.28
CA ARG A 157 14.73 -1.24 -2.89
C ARG A 157 15.42 -0.35 -1.86
N ASN A 158 14.66 0.29 -0.97
CA ASN A 158 15.23 1.17 0.05
C ASN A 158 16.03 0.37 1.09
N CYS A 159 15.53 -0.78 1.54
CA CYS A 159 16.24 -1.67 2.46
C CYS A 159 17.55 -2.16 1.85
N MET A 160 17.54 -2.59 0.59
CA MET A 160 18.75 -3.02 -0.12
C MET A 160 19.80 -1.92 -0.21
N ALA A 161 19.38 -0.67 -0.33
CA ALA A 161 20.25 0.48 -0.54
C ALA A 161 20.73 1.18 0.74
N ASP A 162 19.88 1.22 1.79
CA ASP A 162 20.14 1.98 3.01
C ASP A 162 20.51 1.08 4.20
N LEU A 163 20.21 -0.23 4.16
CA LEU A 163 20.48 -1.18 5.25
C LEU A 163 21.57 -2.20 4.88
N SER A 164 22.26 -2.72 5.89
CA SER A 164 23.19 -3.84 5.74
C SER A 164 22.41 -5.16 5.77
N LEU A 165 21.99 -5.62 4.58
CA LEU A 165 21.28 -6.88 4.43
C LEU A 165 22.25 -8.05 4.24
N SER A 166 21.91 -9.20 4.82
CA SER A 166 22.64 -10.44 4.60
C SER A 166 21.70 -11.64 4.58
N HIS A 167 21.96 -12.59 3.71
CA HIS A 167 21.26 -13.86 3.66
C HIS A 167 22.28 -15.00 3.75
N SER A 168 22.11 -15.91 4.71
CA SER A 168 23.01 -17.05 4.91
C SER A 168 24.50 -16.67 5.01
N GLY A 169 24.80 -15.56 5.70
CA GLY A 169 26.16 -15.03 5.89
C GLY A 169 26.75 -14.30 4.67
N ARG A 170 26.01 -14.18 3.56
CA ARG A 170 26.42 -13.43 2.36
C ARG A 170 25.75 -12.06 2.33
N ILE A 171 26.51 -11.05 1.94
CA ILE A 171 26.03 -9.65 1.93
C ILE A 171 25.19 -9.39 0.67
N ILE A 172 24.03 -8.76 0.88
CA ILE A 172 23.21 -8.18 -0.19
C ILE A 172 23.58 -6.70 -0.25
N SER A 173 24.07 -6.22 -1.40
CA SER A 173 24.59 -4.86 -1.52
C SER A 173 24.11 -4.15 -2.79
N PHE A 174 23.51 -2.98 -2.59
CA PHE A 174 23.15 -2.08 -3.68
C PHE A 174 24.36 -1.53 -4.45
N ASP A 175 25.58 -1.64 -3.91
CA ASP A 175 26.78 -1.18 -4.62
C ASP A 175 27.06 -1.99 -5.89
N TYR A 176 26.62 -3.25 -5.97
CA TYR A 176 26.69 -4.00 -7.22
C TYR A 176 25.83 -3.36 -8.32
N VAL A 177 24.66 -2.80 -7.97
CA VAL A 177 23.80 -2.06 -8.91
C VAL A 177 24.47 -0.74 -9.34
N LYS A 178 25.16 -0.04 -8.42
CA LYS A 178 25.93 1.17 -8.74
C LYS A 178 27.08 0.86 -9.71
N LYS A 179 27.88 -0.16 -9.40
CA LYS A 179 29.01 -0.59 -10.25
C LYS A 179 28.54 -1.07 -11.62
N LEU A 180 27.42 -1.79 -11.70
CA LEU A 180 26.81 -2.16 -12.98
C LEU A 180 26.46 -0.91 -13.80
N HIS A 181 25.85 0.10 -13.18
CA HIS A 181 25.56 1.37 -13.86
C HIS A 181 26.83 2.08 -14.32
N GLU A 182 27.87 2.14 -13.48
CA GLU A 182 29.17 2.74 -13.82
C GLU A 182 29.84 2.08 -15.03
N ILE A 183 29.91 0.75 -15.07
CA ILE A 183 30.45 0.00 -16.21
C ILE A 183 29.67 0.34 -17.49
N GLN A 184 28.34 0.36 -17.43
CA GLN A 184 27.52 0.72 -18.59
C GLN A 184 27.74 2.16 -19.07
N GLN A 185 28.13 3.08 -18.19
CA GLN A 185 28.51 4.44 -18.58
C GLN A 185 29.90 4.49 -19.21
N ILE A 186 30.88 3.80 -18.63
CA ILE A 186 32.26 3.77 -19.11
C ILE A 186 32.34 3.14 -20.51
N GLU A 187 31.68 2.00 -20.70
CA GLU A 187 31.69 1.26 -21.97
C GLU A 187 30.78 1.88 -23.03
N ASN A 188 29.93 2.85 -22.64
CA ASN A 188 28.86 3.41 -23.48
C ASN A 188 27.96 2.32 -24.11
N LEU A 189 27.81 1.19 -23.42
CA LEU A 189 27.00 0.03 -23.80
C LEU A 189 26.10 -0.35 -22.63
N LYS A 190 24.85 -0.66 -22.93
CA LYS A 190 23.88 -1.12 -21.92
C LYS A 190 23.63 -2.60 -22.04
N PHE A 191 23.65 -3.30 -20.91
CA PHE A 191 22.96 -4.58 -20.81
C PHE A 191 21.46 -4.35 -21.01
N ALA A 192 20.68 -5.43 -21.20
CA ALA A 192 19.25 -5.36 -21.49
C ALA A 192 18.37 -4.89 -20.30
N ASN A 193 18.88 -4.02 -19.42
CA ASN A 193 18.16 -3.42 -18.29
C ASN A 193 17.84 -1.93 -18.54
N LYS A 194 16.97 -1.37 -17.69
CA LYS A 194 16.52 0.03 -17.77
C LYS A 194 17.26 0.98 -16.83
N LEU A 195 18.39 0.54 -16.26
CA LEU A 195 19.12 1.35 -15.28
C LEU A 195 19.59 2.68 -15.87
N SER A 196 19.59 3.67 -15.01
CA SER A 196 19.96 5.06 -15.28
C SER A 196 20.38 5.73 -13.98
N SER A 197 20.96 6.92 -14.07
CA SER A 197 21.37 7.69 -12.89
C SER A 197 20.21 7.95 -11.91
N LEU A 198 18.95 7.99 -12.38
CA LEU A 198 17.77 8.14 -11.52
C LEU A 198 17.55 6.94 -10.59
N HIS A 199 17.97 5.74 -11.00
CA HIS A 199 17.89 4.53 -10.19
C HIS A 199 18.95 4.54 -9.08
N ILE A 200 20.13 5.07 -9.38
CA ILE A 200 21.24 5.18 -8.43
C ILE A 200 20.98 6.29 -7.42
N PHE A 201 20.57 7.47 -7.89
CA PHE A 201 20.27 8.63 -7.07
C PHE A 201 18.76 8.72 -6.73
N TYR A 202 18.18 7.58 -6.33
CA TYR A 202 16.74 7.46 -6.15
C TYR A 202 16.17 8.23 -4.95
N LYS A 203 17.00 8.79 -4.06
CA LYS A 203 16.53 9.46 -2.82
C LYS A 203 15.50 10.56 -3.09
N ASN A 204 15.69 11.36 -4.15
CA ASN A 204 14.75 12.40 -4.56
C ASN A 204 13.46 11.85 -5.20
N LYS A 205 13.43 10.56 -5.55
CA LYS A 205 12.29 9.84 -6.12
C LYS A 205 12.02 8.53 -5.35
N LYS A 206 12.18 8.55 -4.03
CA LYS A 206 12.03 7.37 -3.15
C LYS A 206 10.68 6.66 -3.33
N ASN A 207 9.64 7.43 -3.62
CA ASN A 207 8.27 6.95 -3.82
C ASN A 207 7.98 6.45 -5.25
N SER A 208 8.94 6.48 -6.16
CA SER A 208 8.75 5.98 -7.53
C SER A 208 8.80 4.44 -7.55
N VAL A 209 7.63 3.82 -7.70
CA VAL A 209 7.47 2.37 -7.89
C VAL A 209 8.19 1.89 -9.17
N PRO A 210 8.07 2.57 -10.34
CA PRO A 210 8.76 2.12 -11.54
C PRO A 210 10.28 2.02 -11.37
N LEU A 211 10.91 2.98 -10.68
CA LEU A 211 12.35 2.93 -10.41
C LEU A 211 12.71 1.77 -9.47
N ALA A 212 11.88 1.48 -8.47
CA ALA A 212 12.12 0.37 -7.56
C ALA A 212 12.05 -0.98 -8.29
N VAL A 213 10.99 -1.19 -9.08
CA VAL A 213 10.78 -2.42 -9.85
C VAL A 213 11.87 -2.63 -10.91
N GLN A 214 12.35 -1.56 -11.56
CA GLN A 214 13.42 -1.66 -12.55
C GLN A 214 14.77 -2.02 -11.93
N VAL A 215 15.06 -1.59 -10.69
CA VAL A 215 16.24 -2.06 -9.93
C VAL A 215 16.10 -3.55 -9.59
N LEU A 216 14.93 -3.96 -9.10
CA LEU A 216 14.61 -5.32 -8.66
C LEU A 216 14.09 -6.19 -9.81
N SER A 217 14.72 -6.12 -10.98
CA SER A 217 14.28 -6.85 -12.17
C SER A 217 15.26 -7.95 -12.55
N SER A 218 14.73 -9.02 -13.15
CA SER A 218 15.53 -10.16 -13.64
C SER A 218 16.67 -9.71 -14.56
N ASN A 219 16.43 -8.71 -15.42
CA ASN A 219 17.47 -8.22 -16.33
C ASN A 219 18.65 -7.54 -15.60
N VAL A 220 18.43 -7.02 -14.38
CA VAL A 220 19.52 -6.54 -13.52
C VAL A 220 20.25 -7.73 -12.90
N ALA A 221 19.52 -8.72 -12.35
CA ALA A 221 20.11 -9.95 -11.83
C ALA A 221 20.96 -10.69 -12.87
N ASP A 222 20.47 -10.85 -14.09
CA ASP A 222 21.18 -11.50 -15.20
C ASP A 222 22.46 -10.75 -15.58
N ALA A 223 22.42 -9.40 -15.59
CA ALA A 223 23.60 -8.60 -15.85
C ALA A 223 24.65 -8.72 -14.75
N LEU A 224 24.21 -8.77 -13.48
CA LEU A 224 25.10 -9.02 -12.34
C LEU A 224 25.70 -10.43 -12.38
N GLN A 225 24.91 -11.44 -12.76
CA GLN A 225 25.35 -12.82 -12.91
C GLN A 225 26.37 -12.96 -14.04
N PHE A 226 26.14 -12.30 -15.17
CA PHE A 226 27.13 -12.22 -16.24
C PHE A 226 28.44 -11.61 -15.72
N LEU A 227 28.38 -10.43 -15.10
CA LEU A 227 29.58 -9.74 -14.59
C LEU A 227 30.32 -10.52 -13.51
N GLN A 228 29.65 -11.36 -12.72
CA GLN A 228 30.30 -12.25 -11.75
C GLN A 228 31.36 -13.16 -12.38
N SER A 229 31.19 -13.53 -13.65
CA SER A 229 32.12 -14.40 -14.39
C SER A 229 33.29 -13.65 -15.05
N TYR A 230 33.16 -12.33 -15.26
CA TYR A 230 34.12 -11.54 -16.06
C TYR A 230 34.80 -10.42 -15.27
N ASN A 231 34.26 -10.02 -14.12
CA ASN A 231 34.79 -8.93 -13.32
C ASN A 231 34.87 -9.32 -11.83
N ASN A 232 36.08 -9.23 -11.28
CA ASN A 232 36.37 -9.55 -9.88
C ASN A 232 35.56 -8.71 -8.88
N ASP A 233 35.13 -7.50 -9.27
CA ASP A 233 34.28 -6.65 -8.45
C ASP A 233 32.92 -7.27 -8.12
N PHE A 234 32.49 -8.28 -8.88
CA PHE A 234 31.19 -8.95 -8.75
C PHE A 234 31.31 -10.38 -8.22
N LYS A 235 32.51 -10.85 -7.88
CA LYS A 235 32.72 -12.25 -7.46
C LYS A 235 31.80 -12.70 -6.33
N ASN A 236 31.49 -11.80 -5.39
CA ASN A 236 30.66 -12.06 -4.23
C ASN A 236 29.21 -11.54 -4.36
N SER A 237 28.72 -11.31 -5.58
CA SER A 237 27.38 -10.74 -5.82
C SER A 237 26.22 -11.75 -5.71
N THR A 238 26.50 -13.06 -5.53
CA THR A 238 25.50 -14.14 -5.53
C THR A 238 24.25 -13.83 -4.70
N ALA A 239 24.41 -13.39 -3.45
CA ALA A 239 23.26 -13.11 -2.60
C ALA A 239 22.44 -11.90 -3.08
N THR A 240 23.07 -10.92 -3.73
CA THR A 240 22.36 -9.79 -4.33
C THR A 240 21.60 -10.23 -5.58
N ILE A 241 22.17 -11.16 -6.37
CA ILE A 241 21.49 -11.75 -7.54
C ILE A 241 20.27 -12.56 -7.10
N GLU A 242 20.41 -13.40 -6.06
CA GLU A 242 19.30 -14.22 -5.53
C GLU A 242 18.19 -13.37 -4.88
N PHE A 243 18.54 -12.19 -4.36
CA PHE A 243 17.59 -11.26 -3.76
C PHE A 243 16.78 -10.46 -4.80
N ILE A 244 17.37 -10.18 -5.98
CA ILE A 244 16.76 -9.41 -7.08
C ILE A 244 15.92 -10.34 -7.96
#